data_AF-A0A151SES7-F1
#
_entry.id   AF-A0A151SES7-F1
#
_cell.length_a   1.000
_cell.length_b   1.000
_cell.length_c   1.000
_cell.angle_alpha   90.00
_cell.angle_beta   90.00
_cell.angle_gamma   90.00
#
_symmetry.space_group_name_H-M   'P 1'
#
loop_
_entity.id
_entity.type
_entity.pdbx_description
1 polymer ?
#
loop_
_entity_poly.entity_id
_entity_poly.type
_entity_poly.pdbx_seq_one_letter_code
_entity_poly.pdbx_strand_id
1 'polypeptide(L)' 'MLSVLKKVHVSLSELNWWLNSRKTWLKNTCWSPPDYPGIKVNINGSWLEGQNRMGFGGVIRDSVGR' A
#
# COMPACT_ATOMS: atom_id res chain seq x y z
N MET A 1 20.82 -11.49 16.70
CA MET A 1 19.44 -11.72 16.20
C MET A 1 19.40 -11.20 14.76
N LEU A 2 19.46 -12.09 13.77
CA LEU A 2 19.47 -11.70 12.34
C LEU A 2 18.06 -11.22 11.96
N SER A 3 17.92 -9.97 11.53
CA SER A 3 16.66 -9.46 11.01
C SER A 3 16.37 -10.13 9.67
N VAL A 4 15.30 -10.91 9.59
CA VAL A 4 14.84 -11.49 8.33
C VAL A 4 14.11 -10.38 7.57
N LEU A 5 14.81 -9.74 6.64
CA LEU A 5 14.19 -8.85 5.65
C LEU A 5 13.30 -9.68 4.72
N LYS A 6 12.01 -9.81 5.05
CA LYS A 6 11.02 -10.34 4.13
C LYS A 6 10.75 -9.30 3.05
N LYS A 7 11.17 -9.58 1.82
CA LYS A 7 10.80 -8.78 0.65
C LYS A 7 9.33 -9.05 0.33
N VAL A 8 8.46 -8.09 0.64
CA VAL A 8 7.06 -8.13 0.22
C VAL A 8 7.00 -7.56 -1.20
N HIS A 9 6.68 -8.40 -2.18
CA HIS A 9 6.38 -7.94 -3.53
C HIS A 9 4.90 -7.57 -3.57
N VAL A 10 4.61 -6.28 -3.80
CA VAL A 10 3.25 -5.81 -4.08
C VAL A 10 3.22 -5.34 -5.53
N SER A 11 2.47 -6.05 -6.38
CA SER A 11 2.22 -5.60 -7.74
C SER A 11 1.11 -4.53 -7.73
N LEU A 12 1.37 -3.38 -8.35
CA LEU A 12 0.37 -2.31 -8.47
C LEU A 12 -0.85 -2.78 -9.27
N SER A 13 -0.66 -3.64 -10.28
CA SER A 13 -1.76 -4.18 -11.09
C SER A 13 -2.63 -5.13 -10.28
N GLU A 14 -2.04 -6.00 -9.45
CA GLU A 14 -2.79 -6.92 -8.58
C GLU A 14 -3.53 -6.16 -7.47
N LEU A 15 -2.90 -5.15 -6.88
CA LEU A 15 -3.53 -4.29 -5.89
C LEU A 15 -4.71 -3.51 -6.49
N ASN A 16 -4.52 -2.90 -7.66
CA ASN A 16 -5.61 -2.20 -8.35
C ASN A 16 -6.74 -3.17 -8.70
N TRP A 17 -6.44 -4.36 -9.22
CA TRP A 17 -7.47 -5.36 -9.48
C TRP A 17 -8.24 -5.76 -8.21
N TRP A 18 -7.55 -5.95 -7.08
CA TRP A 18 -8.17 -6.28 -5.80
C TRP A 18 -9.05 -5.14 -5.26
N LEU A 19 -8.57 -3.90 -5.31
CA LEU A 19 -9.35 -2.72 -4.92
C LEU A 19 -10.58 -2.54 -5.83
N ASN A 20 -10.38 -2.78 -7.14
CA ASN A 20 -11.42 -2.65 -8.16
C ASN A 20 -12.52 -3.70 -8.05
N SER A 21 -12.14 -4.97 -7.88
CA SER A 21 -13.08 -6.07 -7.71
C SER A 21 -13.97 -5.90 -6.48
N ARG A 22 -13.44 -5.28 -5.41
CA ARG A 22 -14.18 -5.02 -4.17
C ARG A 22 -14.86 -3.65 -4.13
N LYS A 23 -14.72 -2.82 -5.16
CA LYS A 23 -15.29 -1.46 -5.23
C LYS A 23 -14.99 -0.64 -3.97
N THR A 24 -13.77 -0.75 -3.43
CA THR A 24 -13.45 -0.21 -2.11
C THR A 24 -13.59 1.31 -2.03
N TRP A 25 -13.43 2.01 -3.15
CA TRP A 25 -13.67 3.46 -3.30
C TRP A 25 -15.14 3.88 -3.16
N LEU A 26 -16.10 2.97 -3.30
CA LEU A 26 -17.54 3.28 -3.12
C LEU A 26 -17.93 3.29 -1.64
N LYS A 27 -17.16 2.62 -0.77
CA LYS A 27 -17.30 2.80 0.67
C LYS A 27 -16.39 3.94 1.09
N ASN A 28 -16.97 4.97 1.72
CA ASN A 28 -16.21 5.91 2.53
C ASN A 28 -15.66 5.14 3.74
N THR A 29 -14.58 4.41 3.51
CA THR A 29 -13.93 3.56 4.50
C THR A 29 -13.01 4.48 5.28
N CYS A 30 -13.51 5.00 6.41
CA CYS A 30 -12.60 5.48 7.45
C CYS A 30 -11.63 4.34 7.74
N TRP A 31 -10.35 4.60 7.50
CA TRP A 31 -9.31 3.61 7.73
C TRP A 31 -9.39 3.15 9.19
N SER A 32 -9.40 1.83 9.39
CA SER A 32 -9.35 1.21 10.71
C SER A 32 -8.00 0.50 10.85
N PRO A 33 -7.32 0.60 12.00
CA PRO A 33 -6.10 -0.15 12.23
C PRO A 33 -6.36 -1.67 12.13
N PRO A 34 -5.47 -2.44 11.47
CA PRO A 34 -5.58 -3.89 11.45
C PRO A 34 -5.27 -4.47 12.85
N ASP A 35 -5.85 -5.62 13.17
CA ASP A 35 -5.53 -6.33 14.41
C ASP A 35 -4.07 -6.79 14.43
N TYR A 36 -3.45 -6.86 15.61
CA TYR A 36 -2.11 -7.43 15.77
C TYR A 36 -2.10 -8.91 15.39
N PRO A 37 -1.13 -9.41 14.59
CA PRO A 37 0.15 -8.78 14.19
C PRO A 37 0.13 -8.12 12.78
N GLY A 38 -1.00 -7.56 12.36
CA GLY A 38 -1.15 -6.89 11.07
C GLY A 38 -0.28 -5.64 10.90
N ILE A 39 -0.09 -5.24 9.65
CA ILE A 39 0.71 -4.08 9.25
C ILE A 39 -0.12 -3.10 8.42
N LYS A 40 0.22 -1.82 8.50
CA LYS A 40 -0.34 -0.78 7.63
C LYS A 40 0.64 -0.50 6.49
N VAL A 41 0.16 -0.55 5.26
CA VAL A 41 0.96 -0.19 4.07
C VAL A 41 0.34 1.03 3.41
N ASN A 42 1.07 2.14 3.40
CA ASN A 42 0.71 3.34 2.66
C ASN A 42 1.50 3.35 1.35
N ILE A 43 0.82 3.39 0.21
CA ILE A 43 1.44 3.41 -1.12
C ILE A 43 0.98 4.65 -1.85
N ASN A 44 1.89 5.34 -2.54
CA ASN A 44 1.56 6.42 -3.44
C ASN A 44 2.34 6.30 -4.75
N GLY A 45 1.72 6.74 -5.84
CA GLY A 45 2.33 6.89 -7.15
C GLY A 45 2.36 8.35 -7.56
N SER A 46 3.38 8.73 -8.30
CA SER A 46 3.47 10.06 -8.92
C SER A 46 3.90 9.92 -10.37
N TRP A 47 3.30 10.77 -11.21
CA TRP A 47 3.64 10.90 -12.62
C TRP A 47 4.04 12.35 -12.87
N LEU A 48 5.24 12.55 -13.43
CA LEU A 48 5.70 13.86 -13.86
C LEU A 48 5.47 14.01 -15.36
N GLU A 49 4.33 14.62 -15.69
CA GLU A 49 3.94 14.91 -17.06
C GLU A 49 4.96 15.86 -17.73
N GLY A 50 5.24 15.64 -19.01
CA GLY A 50 6.28 16.37 -19.75
C GLY A 50 7.70 15.82 -19.60
N GLN A 51 7.99 14.99 -18.58
CA GLN A 51 9.28 14.28 -18.48
C GLN A 51 9.18 12.77 -18.69
N ASN A 52 7.98 12.24 -18.94
CA ASN A 52 7.72 10.81 -19.09
C ASN A 52 8.33 9.97 -17.94
N ARG A 53 8.27 10.51 -16.71
CA ARG A 53 8.85 9.92 -15.51
C ARG A 53 7.76 9.52 -14.55
N MET A 54 7.81 8.26 -14.10
CA MET A 54 6.94 7.72 -13.07
C MET A 54 7.78 7.31 -11.87
N GLY A 55 7.26 7.54 -10.68
CA GLY A 55 7.80 7.01 -9.43
C GLY A 55 6.67 6.46 -8.57
N PHE A 56 6.96 5.40 -7.82
CA PHE A 56 6.08 4.89 -6.78
C PHE A 56 6.89 4.73 -5.50
N GLY A 57 6.21 4.87 -4.37
CA GLY A 57 6.82 4.75 -3.07
C GLY A 57 5.78 4.38 -2.02
N GLY A 58 6.26 4.03 -0.84
CA GLY A 58 5.38 3.69 0.26
C GLY A 58 6.09 3.62 1.60
N VAL A 59 5.28 3.50 2.65
CA VAL A 59 5.73 3.32 4.02
C VAL A 59 5.04 2.10 4.58
N ILE A 60 5.82 1.18 5.15
CA ILE A 60 5.33 0.06 5.95
C ILE A 60 5.36 0.52 7.40
N ARG A 61 4.23 0.36 8.08
CA ARG A 61 4.02 0.75 9.47
C ARG A 61 3.46 -0.42 10.26
N ASP A 62 3.61 -0.38 11.56
CA ASP A 62 2.92 -1.32 12.46
C ASP A 62 1.39 -1.12 12.44
N SER A 63 0.65 -1.95 13.18
CA SER A 63 -0.82 -1.90 13.25
C SER A 63 -1.37 -0.56 13.76
N VAL A 64 -0.59 0.17 14.56
CA VAL A 64 -0.95 1.50 15.09
C VAL A 64 -0.40 2.66 14.24
N GLY A 65 0.32 2.36 13.15
CA GLY A 65 0.79 3.33 12.18
C GLY A 65 2.16 3.94 12.47
N ARG A 66 2.99 3.32 13.30
CA ARG A 66 4.39 3.74 13.53
C ARG A 66 5.31 3.23 12.44
#